data_AF-A0A2Z3H8D3-F1
#
_entry.id   AF-A0A2Z3H8D3-F1
#
_cell.length_a   1.000
_cell.length_b   1.000
_cell.length_c   1.000
_cell.angle_alpha   90.00
_cell.angle_beta   90.00
_cell.angle_gamma   90.00
#
_symmetry.space_group_name_H-M   'P 1'
#
loop_
_entity.id
_entity.type
_entity.pdbx_description
1 polymer ?
#
loop_
_entity_poly.entity_id
_entity_poly.type
_entity_poly.pdbx_seq_one_letter_code
_entity_poly.pdbx_strand_id
1 'polypeptide(L)'
;MKHVNLDDCDEAVKNFVLSFALTPGGAALELGGRPIAHVLPILATGEAADDWDAAKDARRCELIDREIAGTITGGEAAELQALQAAMLWHRRKVAPLPLDDARRLHRELLAKAAGGPTA
;
A
#
# COMPACT_ATOMS: atom_id res chain seq x y z
N MET A 1 -2.84 14.58 -0.51
CA MET A 1 -2.20 14.07 0.72
C MET A 1 -0.95 14.90 0.96
N LYS A 2 -0.71 15.43 2.17
CA LYS A 2 0.51 16.21 2.44
C LYS A 2 1.66 15.23 2.68
N HIS A 3 2.64 15.23 1.79
CA HIS A 3 3.87 14.47 1.99
C HIS A 3 4.80 15.30 2.87
N VAL A 4 5.30 14.70 3.95
CA VAL A 4 6.30 15.30 4.82
C VAL A 4 7.57 14.47 4.66
N ASN A 5 8.63 15.09 4.16
CA ASN A 5 9.93 14.46 4.12
C ASN A 5 10.59 14.62 5.50
N LEU A 6 10.86 13.50 6.17
CA LEU A 6 11.47 13.51 7.50
C LEU A 6 12.91 14.03 7.45
N ASP A 7 13.61 13.90 6.32
CA ASP A 7 14.99 14.38 6.17
C ASP A 7 15.12 15.90 6.35
N ASP A 8 14.05 16.63 6.04
CA ASP A 8 13.97 18.09 6.15
C ASP A 8 13.55 18.56 7.56
N CYS A 9 13.29 17.63 8.48
CA CYS A 9 12.88 17.92 9.86
C CYS A 9 14.06 17.88 10.85
N ASP A 10 13.87 18.46 12.03
CA ASP A 10 14.83 18.37 13.13
C ASP A 10 15.06 16.91 13.58
N GLU A 11 16.28 16.60 14.02
CA GLU A 11 16.65 15.25 14.47
C GLU A 11 15.79 14.76 15.65
N ALA A 12 15.32 15.63 16.53
CA ALA A 12 14.41 15.25 17.60
C ALA A 12 13.06 14.75 17.05
N VAL A 13 12.55 15.39 15.99
CA VAL A 13 11.31 14.97 15.31
C VAL A 13 11.52 13.66 14.58
N LYS A 14 12.66 13.48 13.89
CA LYS A 14 13.01 12.21 13.24
C LYS A 14 13.04 11.06 14.24
N ASN A 15 13.79 11.20 15.32
CA ASN A 15 13.93 10.17 16.35
C ASN A 15 12.60 9.85 17.02
N PHE A 16 11.79 10.87 17.30
CA PHE A 16 10.43 10.68 17.81
C PHE A 16 9.59 9.82 16.85
N VAL A 17 9.52 10.18 15.57
CA VAL A 17 8.72 9.43 14.58
C VAL A 17 9.26 8.01 14.36
N LEU A 18 10.58 7.84 14.30
CA LEU A 18 11.22 6.54 14.13
C LEU A 18 11.03 5.61 15.33
N SER A 19 10.85 6.14 16.54
CA SER A 19 10.60 5.32 17.73
C SER A 19 9.29 4.51 17.64
N PHE A 20 8.31 4.96 16.85
CA PHE A 20 7.03 4.26 16.64
C PHE A 20 7.14 3.08 15.67
N ALA A 21 8.14 3.09 14.78
CA ALA A 21 8.29 2.08 13.73
C ALA A 21 8.72 0.69 14.28
N LEU A 22 8.95 0.59 15.59
CA LEU A 22 9.36 -0.64 16.28
C LEU A 22 8.17 -1.52 16.70
N THR A 23 6.93 -1.03 16.59
CA THR A 23 5.74 -1.77 17.02
C THR A 23 4.93 -2.23 15.80
N PRO A 24 4.68 -3.55 15.61
CA PRO A 24 3.95 -4.08 14.46
C PRO A 24 2.52 -3.51 14.29
N GLY A 25 1.89 -3.08 15.39
CA GLY A 25 0.58 -2.42 15.38
C GLY A 25 0.61 -0.90 15.21
N GLY A 26 1.81 -0.31 15.05
CA GLY A 26 2.01 1.14 15.08
C GLY A 26 1.77 1.77 16.46
N ALA A 27 1.63 3.08 16.47
CA ALA A 27 1.38 3.88 17.67
C ALA A 27 0.27 4.90 17.45
N ALA A 28 -0.59 5.09 18.47
CA ALA A 28 -1.56 6.16 18.53
C ALA A 28 -0.91 7.41 19.16
N LEU A 29 -1.01 8.55 18.48
CA LEU A 29 -0.63 9.84 19.04
C LEU A 29 -1.86 10.48 19.69
N GLU A 30 -1.74 10.77 20.98
CA GLU A 30 -2.81 11.38 21.77
C GLU A 30 -2.47 12.81 22.19
N LEU A 31 -3.48 13.68 22.19
CA LEU A 31 -3.41 15.03 22.74
C LEU A 31 -4.57 15.22 23.72
N GLY A 32 -4.25 15.43 25.00
CA GLY A 32 -5.27 15.53 26.05
C GLY A 32 -6.05 14.23 26.28
N GLY A 33 -5.39 13.07 26.13
CA GLY A 33 -6.01 11.75 26.29
C GLY A 33 -6.97 11.37 25.17
N ARG A 34 -6.89 12.06 24.02
CA ARG A 34 -7.69 11.77 22.82
C ARG A 34 -6.77 11.45 21.65
N PRO A 35 -7.00 10.35 20.91
CA PRO A 35 -6.22 10.03 19.73
C PRO A 35 -6.46 11.06 18.62
N ILE A 36 -5.38 11.59 18.07
CA ILE A 36 -5.39 12.58 16.97
C ILE A 36 -4.73 12.08 15.70
N ALA A 37 -3.85 11.08 15.80
CA ALA A 37 -3.18 10.47 14.66
C ALA A 37 -2.75 9.03 14.98
N HIS A 38 -2.60 8.22 13.94
CA HIS A 38 -2.01 6.88 14.02
C HIS A 38 -0.77 6.85 13.14
N VAL A 39 0.36 6.42 13.70
CA VAL A 39 1.61 6.18 12.99
C VAL A 39 1.75 4.68 12.80
N LEU A 40 1.65 4.22 11.56
CA LEU A 40 1.83 2.82 11.20
C LEU A 40 3.16 2.66 10.49
N PRO A 41 3.99 1.66 10.85
CA PRO A 41 5.15 1.33 10.05
C PRO A 41 4.69 0.96 8.64
N ILE A 42 5.35 1.52 7.63
CA ILE A 42 5.23 0.98 6.28
C ILE A 42 5.97 -0.35 6.34
N LEU A 43 5.22 -1.46 6.47
CA LEU A 43 5.78 -2.79 6.33
C LEU A 43 6.49 -2.81 4.98
N ALA A 44 7.82 -2.93 5.01
CA ALA A 44 8.58 -3.11 3.80
C ALA A 44 7.93 -4.28 3.08
N THR A 45 7.39 -4.03 1.89
CA THR A 45 7.04 -5.05 0.92
C THR A 45 8.34 -5.64 0.33
N GLY A 46 9.31 -5.94 1.20
CA GLY A 46 10.49 -6.72 0.89
C GLY A 46 10.13 -8.17 1.11
N GLU A 47 9.96 -8.90 0.00
CA GLU A 47 10.05 -10.36 -0.04
C GLU A 47 9.19 -11.16 0.96
N ALA A 48 8.02 -10.64 1.37
CA ALA A 48 6.92 -11.55 1.69
C ALA A 48 6.34 -12.06 0.34
N ALA A 49 7.15 -12.85 -0.37
CA ALA A 49 6.69 -13.84 -1.34
C ALA A 49 5.94 -14.94 -0.59
N ASP A 50 4.92 -14.55 0.15
CA ASP A 50 4.06 -15.45 0.87
C ASP A 50 2.84 -15.60 -0.02
N ASP A 51 2.80 -16.70 -0.78
CA ASP A 51 1.76 -16.99 -1.76
C ASP A 51 0.38 -16.63 -1.16
N TRP A 52 -0.37 -15.85 -1.93
CA TRP A 52 -1.76 -15.55 -1.59
C TRP A 52 -2.52 -16.87 -1.51
N ASP A 53 -3.12 -17.15 -0.35
CA ASP A 53 -3.79 -18.41 -0.08
C ASP A 53 -5.25 -18.18 0.37
N ALA A 54 -5.99 -19.28 0.51
CA ALA A 54 -7.39 -19.22 0.90
C ALA A 54 -7.59 -18.67 2.33
N ALA A 55 -6.61 -18.83 3.22
CA ALA A 55 -6.70 -18.33 4.60
C ALA A 55 -6.61 -16.81 4.64
N LYS A 56 -5.68 -16.21 3.88
CA LYS A 56 -5.57 -14.76 3.70
C LYS A 56 -6.79 -14.17 3.04
N ASP A 57 -7.36 -14.84 2.04
CA ASP A 57 -8.59 -14.36 1.39
C ASP A 57 -9.80 -14.41 2.33
N ALA A 58 -9.95 -15.50 3.11
CA ALA A 58 -10.99 -15.60 4.13
C ALA A 58 -10.87 -14.50 5.19
N ARG A 59 -9.65 -14.25 5.68
CA ARG A 59 -9.38 -13.16 6.63
C ARG A 59 -9.69 -11.79 6.04
N ARG A 60 -9.32 -11.55 4.78
CA ARG A 60 -9.64 -10.31 4.07
C ARG A 60 -11.15 -10.09 3.97
N CYS A 61 -11.92 -11.12 3.62
CA CYS A 61 -13.38 -11.05 3.54
C CYS A 61 -14.00 -10.72 4.91
N GLU A 62 -13.54 -11.37 5.98
CA GLU A 62 -14.00 -11.09 7.33
C GLU A 62 -13.76 -9.62 7.74
N LEU A 63 -12.58 -9.08 7.41
CA LEU A 63 -12.26 -7.68 7.71
C LEU A 63 -13.09 -6.70 6.87
N ILE A 64 -13.40 -7.04 5.61
CA ILE A 64 -14.31 -6.25 4.78
C ILE A 64 -15.72 -6.23 5.38
N ASP A 65 -16.21 -7.37 5.86
CA ASP A 65 -17.53 -7.43 6.51
C ASP A 65 -17.58 -6.53 7.75
N ARG A 66 -16.49 -6.50 8.54
CA ARG A 66 -16.37 -5.58 9.70
C ARG A 66 -16.25 -4.11 9.29
N GLU A 67 -15.53 -3.81 8.22
CA GLU A 67 -15.43 -2.45 7.67
C GLU A 67 -16.81 -1.95 7.21
N ILE A 68 -17.56 -2.78 6.49
CA ILE A 68 -18.94 -2.50 6.04
C ILE A 68 -19.86 -2.31 7.25
N ALA A 69 -19.71 -3.12 8.29
CA ALA A 69 -20.46 -3.00 9.53
C ALA A 69 -20.05 -1.79 10.40
N GLY A 70 -18.95 -1.10 10.06
CA GLY A 70 -18.40 0.02 10.83
C GLY A 70 -17.79 -0.38 12.17
N THR A 71 -17.45 -1.67 12.35
CA THR A 71 -16.90 -2.23 13.60
C THR A 71 -15.40 -2.53 13.53
N ILE A 72 -14.77 -2.24 12.38
CA ILE A 72 -13.34 -2.45 12.19
C ILE A 72 -12.50 -1.55 13.10
N THR A 73 -11.51 -2.13 13.76
CA THR A 73 -10.54 -1.39 14.57
C THR A 73 -9.44 -0.79 13.70
N GLY A 74 -8.68 0.18 14.24
CA GLY A 74 -7.56 0.78 13.51
C GLY A 74 -6.47 -0.23 13.11
N GLY A 75 -6.17 -1.21 13.97
CA GLY A 75 -5.23 -2.28 13.65
C GLY A 75 -5.74 -3.21 12.55
N GLU A 76 -7.03 -3.55 12.59
CA GLU A 76 -7.67 -4.37 11.55
C GLU A 76 -7.78 -3.64 10.21
N ALA A 77 -7.97 -2.32 10.22
CA ALA A 77 -7.93 -1.53 8.99
C ALA A 77 -6.53 -1.57 8.34
N ALA A 78 -5.46 -1.52 9.16
CA ALA A 78 -4.09 -1.68 8.66
C ALA A 78 -3.84 -3.10 8.13
N GLU A 79 -4.32 -4.13 8.83
CA GLU A 79 -4.27 -5.52 8.38
C GLU A 79 -4.98 -5.69 7.03
N LEU A 80 -6.18 -5.12 6.87
CA LEU A 80 -6.95 -5.15 5.63
C LEU A 80 -6.19 -4.48 4.48
N GLN A 81 -5.56 -3.33 4.71
CA GLN A 81 -4.74 -2.66 3.70
C GLN A 81 -3.55 -3.53 3.25
N ALA A 82 -2.87 -4.19 4.19
CA ALA A 82 -1.76 -5.10 3.87
C ALA A 82 -2.24 -6.31 3.04
N LEU A 83 -3.37 -6.92 3.42
CA LEU A 83 -3.97 -8.03 2.68
C LEU A 83 -4.44 -7.61 1.28
N GLN A 84 -5.03 -6.43 1.14
CA GLN A 84 -5.42 -5.89 -0.17
C GLN A 84 -4.22 -5.67 -1.09
N ALA A 85 -3.10 -5.15 -0.57
CA ALA A 85 -1.87 -4.98 -1.33
C ALA A 85 -1.28 -6.32 -1.80
N ALA A 86 -1.24 -7.32 -0.90
CA ALA A 86 -0.77 -8.66 -1.23
C ALA A 86 -1.65 -9.33 -2.30
N MET A 87 -2.99 -9.21 -2.19
CA MET A 87 -3.95 -9.71 -3.19
C MET A 87 -3.71 -9.10 -4.57
N LEU A 88 -3.54 -7.78 -4.64
CA LEU A 88 -3.29 -7.07 -5.89
C LEU A 88 -1.97 -7.49 -6.54
N TRP A 89 -0.94 -7.71 -5.73
CA TRP A 89 0.34 -8.22 -6.20
C TRP A 89 0.21 -9.64 -6.77
N HIS A 90 -0.44 -10.54 -6.04
CA HIS A 90 -0.72 -11.89 -6.52
C HIS A 90 -1.53 -11.88 -7.81
N ARG A 91 -2.58 -11.06 -7.91
CA ARG A 91 -3.39 -10.89 -9.13
C ARG A 91 -2.53 -10.46 -10.32
N ARG A 92 -1.58 -9.53 -10.13
CA ARG A 92 -0.66 -9.12 -11.20
C ARG A 92 0.25 -10.26 -11.67
N LYS A 93 0.62 -11.18 -10.76
CA LYS A 93 1.44 -12.36 -11.06
C LYS A 93 0.66 -13.43 -11.82
N VAL A 94 -0.56 -13.77 -11.36
CA VAL A 94 -1.34 -14.91 -11.90
C VAL A 94 -2.27 -14.53 -13.06
N ALA A 95 -2.70 -13.27 -13.13
CA ALA A 95 -3.58 -12.74 -14.16
C ALA A 95 -3.03 -11.39 -14.67
N PRO A 96 -1.86 -11.39 -15.32
CA PRO A 96 -1.30 -10.18 -15.91
C PRO A 96 -2.28 -9.60 -16.94
N LEU A 97 -2.43 -8.27 -16.94
CA LEU A 97 -3.25 -7.61 -17.95
C LEU A 97 -2.60 -7.82 -19.34
N PRO A 98 -3.34 -8.23 -20.37
CA PRO A 98 -2.82 -8.42 -21.72
C PRO A 98 -2.63 -7.06 -22.41
N LEU A 99 -1.72 -6.24 -21.87
CA LEU A 99 -1.46 -4.88 -22.35
C LEU A 99 -0.39 -4.84 -23.45
N ASP A 100 0.14 -5.98 -23.87
CA ASP A 100 1.27 -5.99 -24.80
C ASP A 100 0.90 -5.41 -26.17
N ASP A 101 -0.30 -5.69 -26.66
CA ASP A 101 -0.82 -5.07 -27.87
C ASP A 101 -1.06 -3.57 -27.71
N ALA A 102 -1.59 -3.13 -26.55
CA ALA A 102 -1.78 -1.72 -26.24
C ALA A 102 -0.44 -0.96 -26.12
N ARG A 103 0.57 -1.58 -25.52
CA ARG A 103 1.95 -1.06 -25.42
C ARG A 103 2.64 -1.00 -26.78
N ARG A 104 2.38 -1.98 -27.67
CA ARG A 104 2.88 -1.95 -29.05
C ARG A 104 2.27 -0.78 -29.81
N LEU A 105 0.94 -0.65 -29.79
CA LEU A 105 0.24 0.45 -30.45
C LEU A 105 0.67 1.83 -29.93
N HIS A 106 0.84 1.99 -28.62
CA HIS A 106 1.30 3.24 -28.04
C HIS A 106 2.70 3.65 -28.56
N ARG A 107 3.63 2.69 -28.67
CA ARG A 107 4.96 2.92 -29.24
C ARG A 107 4.90 3.32 -30.72
N GLU A 108 4.06 2.65 -31.50
CA GLU A 108 3.84 2.98 -32.92
C GLU A 108 3.30 4.41 -33.10
N LEU A 109 2.33 4.81 -32.28
CA LEU A 109 1.76 6.17 -32.31
C LEU A 109 2.79 7.24 -31.93
N LEU A 110 3.62 6.98 -30.91
CA LEU A 110 4.71 7.89 -30.55
C LEU A 110 5.75 8.01 -31.67
N ALA A 111 6.12 6.90 -32.32
CA ALA A 111 7.05 6.91 -33.45
C ALA A 111 6.51 7.71 -34.64
N LYS A 112 5.21 7.55 -34.94
CA LYS A 112 4.52 8.31 -35.99
C LYS A 112 4.44 9.80 -35.67
N ALA A 113 4.14 10.16 -34.42
CA ALA A 113 4.11 11.56 -33.97
C ALA A 113 5.49 12.23 -33.98
N ALA A 114 6.56 11.46 -33.75
CA ALA A 114 7.95 11.95 -33.80
C ALA A 114 8.53 12.05 -35.22
N GLY A 115 7.74 11.74 -36.27
CA GLY A 115 8.19 11.83 -37.67
C GLY A 115 9.06 10.65 -38.14
N GLY A 116 9.03 9.51 -37.44
CA GLY A 116 9.74 8.30 -37.86
C GLY A 116 9.17 7.75 -39.19
N PRO A 117 10.02 7.19 -40.08
CA PRO A 117 9.62 6.80 -41.42
C PRO A 117 8.57 5.68 -41.37
N THR A 118 7.46 5.90 -42.05
CA THR A 118 6.49 4.85 -42.39
C THR A 118 7.15 3.90 -43.39
N ALA A 119 7.42 2.66 -42.97
CA ALA A 119 7.68 1.55 -43.88
C ALA A 119 6.37 0.99 -44.42
#